data_AF-A0A3S1CM94-F1
#
_entry.id   AF-A0A3S1CM94-F1
#
_cell.length_a   1.000
_cell.length_b   1.000
_cell.length_c   1.000
_cell.angle_alpha   90.00
_cell.angle_beta   90.00
_cell.angle_gamma   90.00
#
_symmetry.space_group_name_H-M   'P 1'
#
loop_
_entity.id
_entity.type
_entity.pdbx_description
1 polymer ?
#
loop_
_entity_poly.entity_id
_entity_poly.type
_entity_poly.pdbx_seq_one_letter_code
_entity_poly.pdbx_strand_id
1 'polypeptide(L)'
;MIKPRAVRQLPECPNCRFYCNNPFFFCEVFPDGVKGNSCIYYAPEIGALYNGQVIKQPLQNRTIEEKLVLLDKHPLFTGACPNCNYKFSNQELLAEQFMCPTCEWSDE
;
A
#
# COMPACT_ATOMS: atom_id res chain seq x y z
N MET A 1 19.75 35.35 4.83
CA MET A 1 20.17 34.07 4.22
C MET A 1 19.52 32.93 4.98
N ILE A 2 18.53 32.28 4.40
CA ILE A 2 17.96 31.04 4.97
C ILE A 2 18.99 29.95 4.65
N LYS A 3 19.64 29.39 5.67
CA LYS A 3 20.52 28.23 5.48
C LYS A 3 19.67 27.09 4.92
N PRO A 4 20.09 26.38 3.86
CA PRO A 4 19.37 25.20 3.41
C PRO A 4 19.26 24.25 4.60
N ARG A 5 18.02 23.86 4.93
CA ARG A 5 17.74 22.94 6.03
C ARG A 5 18.49 21.66 5.68
N ALA A 6 19.56 21.35 6.44
CA ALA A 6 20.33 20.14 6.22
C ALA A 6 19.35 18.96 6.35
N VAL A 7 19.09 18.30 5.22
CA VAL A 7 18.15 17.19 5.16
C VAL A 7 18.83 16.00 5.85
N ARG A 8 18.37 15.65 7.05
CA ARG A 8 18.94 14.54 7.85
C ARG A 8 18.24 13.23 7.50
N GLN A 9 18.21 12.91 6.22
CA GLN A 9 17.54 11.75 5.68
C GLN A 9 18.59 10.69 5.30
N LEU A 10 18.29 9.42 5.61
CA LEU A 10 19.07 8.29 5.10
C LEU A 10 18.60 7.93 3.68
N PRO A 11 19.48 7.46 2.79
CA PRO A 11 19.11 7.04 1.43
C PRO A 11 17.93 6.05 1.38
N GLU A 12 17.83 5.20 2.40
CA GLU A 12 16.82 4.16 2.55
C GLU A 12 15.49 4.63 3.17
N CYS A 13 15.37 5.90 3.59
CA CYS A 13 14.12 6.45 4.14
C CYS A 13 12.88 6.33 3.24
N PRO A 14 12.96 6.43 1.89
CA PRO A 14 11.80 6.19 1.01
C PRO A 14 11.20 4.78 1.13
N ASN A 15 11.98 3.82 1.61
CA ASN A 15 11.56 2.42 1.80
C ASN A 15 11.06 2.16 3.24
N CYS A 16 10.99 3.18 4.10
CA CYS A 16 10.54 3.04 5.48
C CYS A 16 9.01 3.01 5.57
N ARG A 17 8.46 2.23 6.50
CA ARG A 17 7.02 2.20 6.83
C ARG A 17 6.43 3.57 7.14
N PHE A 18 7.22 4.44 7.75
CA PHE A 18 6.80 5.76 8.18
C PHE A 18 7.16 6.86 7.17
N TYR A 19 7.56 6.50 5.95
CA TYR A 19 7.78 7.47 4.89
C TYR A 19 6.45 8.13 4.49
N CYS A 20 6.32 9.42 4.73
CA CYS A 20 5.05 10.14 4.51
C CYS A 20 4.89 10.66 3.09
N ASN A 21 5.91 10.51 2.23
CA ASN A 21 5.93 11.06 0.87
C ASN A 21 5.45 12.53 0.80
N ASN A 22 5.88 13.35 1.76
CA ASN A 22 5.47 14.75 1.88
C ASN A 22 6.69 15.66 1.71
N PRO A 23 6.58 16.77 0.94
CA PRO A 23 7.71 17.67 0.68
C PRO A 23 8.25 18.39 1.92
N PHE A 24 7.48 18.45 3.01
CA PHE A 24 7.86 19.07 4.28
C PHE A 24 8.18 18.05 5.38
N PHE A 25 7.67 16.83 5.27
CA PHE A 25 7.81 15.76 6.26
C PHE A 25 8.25 14.46 5.60
N PHE A 26 9.50 14.06 5.84
CA PHE A 26 10.04 12.82 5.27
C PHE A 26 9.57 11.58 6.03
N CYS A 27 9.44 11.66 7.35
CA CYS A 27 9.05 10.54 8.22
C CYS A 27 8.03 11.00 9.27
N GLU A 28 7.01 10.18 9.52
CA GLU A 28 5.95 10.46 10.50
C GLU A 28 6.49 10.57 11.92
N VAL A 29 7.47 9.72 12.24
CA VAL A 29 8.06 9.61 13.57
C VAL A 29 9.20 10.62 13.77
N PHE A 30 9.96 10.88 12.71
CA PHE A 30 11.05 11.86 12.70
C PHE A 30 10.86 12.86 11.55
N PRO A 31 10.01 13.90 11.74
CA PRO A 31 9.73 14.92 10.74
C PRO A 31 10.98 15.56 10.09
N ASP A 32 12.00 15.81 10.92
CA ASP A 32 13.30 16.38 10.53
C ASP A 32 14.34 15.36 10.07
N GLY A 33 13.98 14.07 10.09
CA GLY A 33 14.90 12.96 9.88
C GLY A 33 15.66 12.53 11.14
N VAL A 34 16.39 11.41 11.04
CA VAL A 34 17.12 10.83 12.17
C VAL A 34 18.45 11.54 12.40
N LYS A 35 18.88 11.61 13.67
CA LYS A 35 20.23 12.09 14.00
C LYS A 35 21.22 10.93 13.86
N GLY A 36 21.99 10.92 12.78
CA GLY A 36 23.04 9.93 12.53
C GLY A 36 22.73 9.05 11.32
N ASN A 37 23.42 7.90 11.24
CA ASN A 37 23.40 7.01 10.08
C ASN A 37 22.51 5.77 10.28
N SER A 38 21.69 5.73 11.34
CA SER A 38 20.80 4.60 11.62
C SER A 38 19.45 5.08 12.13
N CYS A 39 18.39 4.34 11.79
CA CYS A 39 17.02 4.63 12.19
C CYS A 39 16.43 3.39 12.88
N ILE A 40 15.96 3.55 14.12
CA ILE A 40 15.33 2.46 14.89
C ILE A 40 14.00 1.98 14.29
N TYR A 41 13.40 2.78 13.42
CA TYR A 41 12.15 2.47 12.73
C TYR A 41 12.36 2.01 11.29
N TYR A 42 13.63 1.88 10.85
CA TYR A 42 13.91 1.31 9.54
C TYR A 42 13.60 -0.19 9.55
N ALA A 43 12.70 -0.61 8.66
CA ALA A 43 12.31 -2.00 8.49
C ALA A 43 12.44 -2.35 7.00
N PRO A 44 13.54 -3.01 6.57
CA PRO A 44 13.78 -3.34 5.16
C PRO A 44 12.76 -4.34 4.60
N GLU A 45 12.21 -5.20 5.45
CA GLU A 45 11.07 -6.05 5.13
C GLU A 45 9.85 -5.52 5.88
N ILE A 46 9.10 -4.65 5.22
CA ILE A 46 7.89 -4.08 5.80
C ILE A 46 6.87 -5.20 5.93
N GLY A 47 6.54 -5.62 7.15
CA GLY A 47 5.53 -6.65 7.37
C GLY A 47 5.17 -6.88 8.83
N ALA A 48 4.05 -7.56 9.07
CA ALA A 48 3.69 -8.07 10.39
C ALA A 48 4.25 -9.48 10.54
N LEU A 49 4.92 -9.78 11.66
CA LEU A 49 5.33 -11.15 11.97
C LEU A 49 4.09 -11.92 12.45
N TYR A 50 3.65 -12.89 11.66
CA TYR A 50 2.52 -13.75 11.98
C TYR A 50 2.92 -15.20 11.72
N ASN A 51 2.77 -16.05 12.73
CA ASN A 51 3.11 -17.47 12.66
C ASN A 51 4.55 -17.75 12.15
N GLY A 52 5.52 -16.93 12.57
CA GLY A 52 6.92 -17.05 12.15
C GLY A 52 7.21 -16.60 10.71
N GLN A 53 6.21 -16.08 9.99
CA GLN A 53 6.37 -15.52 8.65
C GLN A 53 6.17 -14.00 8.68
N VAL A 54 6.95 -13.28 7.86
CA VAL A 54 6.76 -11.84 7.65
C VAL A 54 5.66 -11.65 6.61
N ILE A 55 4.46 -11.29 7.05
CA ILE A 55 3.39 -10.84 6.16
C ILE A 55 3.79 -9.47 5.66
N LYS A 56 4.33 -9.39 4.45
CA LYS A 56 4.76 -8.13 3.87
C LYS A 56 3.56 -7.17 3.80
N GLN A 57 3.68 -5.96 4.34
CA GLN A 57 2.71 -4.93 4.02
C GLN A 57 2.85 -4.68 2.52
N PRO A 58 1.74 -4.76 1.76
CA PRO A 58 1.80 -4.47 0.33
C PRO A 58 2.34 -3.06 0.16
N LEU A 59 3.49 -2.94 -0.51
CA LEU A 59 4.01 -1.65 -0.93
C LEU A 59 2.89 -0.98 -1.72
N GLN A 60 2.47 0.21 -1.27
CA GLN A 60 1.43 0.96 -1.95
C GLN A 60 2.00 1.59 -3.23
N ASN A 61 2.37 0.75 -4.20
CA ASN A 61 2.89 1.15 -5.51
C ASN A 61 1.78 1.60 -6.47
N ARG A 62 0.52 1.66 -6.01
CA ARG A 62 -0.59 2.15 -6.82
C ARG A 62 -0.73 3.66 -6.67
N THR A 63 -0.83 4.34 -7.80
CA THR A 63 -1.22 5.76 -7.89
C THR A 63 -2.62 5.98 -7.30
N ILE A 64 -2.98 7.23 -7.02
CA ILE A 64 -4.32 7.54 -6.50
C ILE A 64 -5.39 7.13 -7.52
N GLU A 65 -5.13 7.35 -8.79
CA GLU A 65 -6.01 7.03 -9.91
C GLU A 65 -6.25 5.52 -10.00
N GLU A 66 -5.20 4.70 -9.88
CA GLU A 66 -5.33 3.24 -9.88
C GLU A 66 -6.11 2.72 -8.67
N LYS A 67 -5.99 3.38 -7.51
CA LYS A 67 -6.78 3.04 -6.32
C LYS A 67 -8.26 3.38 -6.53
N LEU A 68 -8.57 4.52 -7.16
CA LEU A 68 -9.94 4.90 -7.48
C LEU A 68 -10.58 3.91 -8.47
N VAL A 69 -9.83 3.51 -9.51
CA VAL A 69 -10.31 2.50 -10.47
C VAL A 69 -10.64 1.17 -9.78
N LEU A 70 -9.86 0.76 -8.78
CA LEU A 70 -10.18 -0.44 -8.00
C LEU A 70 -11.50 -0.31 -7.24
N LEU A 71 -11.71 0.82 -6.55
CA LEU A 71 -12.95 1.05 -5.81
C LEU A 71 -14.18 1.02 -6.72
N ASP A 72 -14.05 1.53 -7.94
CA ASP A 72 -15.16 1.64 -8.90
C ASP A 72 -15.41 0.36 -9.71
N LYS A 73 -14.42 -0.55 -9.82
CA LYS A 73 -14.51 -1.71 -10.73
C LYS A 73 -14.36 -3.07 -10.06
N HIS A 74 -13.71 -3.17 -8.91
CA HIS A 74 -13.40 -4.48 -8.33
C HIS A 74 -14.63 -5.09 -7.65
N PRO A 75 -14.92 -6.39 -7.84
CA PRO A 75 -16.06 -7.06 -7.21
C PRO A 75 -16.08 -6.98 -5.69
N LEU A 76 -14.90 -6.99 -5.05
CA LEU A 76 -14.75 -6.80 -3.60
C LEU A 76 -15.44 -5.52 -3.08
N PHE A 77 -15.48 -4.45 -3.88
CA PHE A 77 -16.07 -3.17 -3.49
C PHE A 77 -17.45 -2.95 -4.11
N THR A 78 -17.63 -3.36 -5.37
CA THR A 78 -18.86 -3.10 -6.14
C THR A 78 -19.91 -4.20 -5.99
N GLY A 79 -19.52 -5.40 -5.56
CA GLY A 79 -20.38 -6.58 -5.56
C GLY A 79 -20.66 -7.15 -6.95
N ALA A 80 -20.04 -6.63 -8.00
CA ALA A 80 -20.36 -6.98 -9.39
C ALA A 80 -19.13 -7.21 -10.27
N CYS A 81 -19.29 -8.05 -11.29
CA CYS A 81 -18.26 -8.28 -12.29
C CYS A 81 -18.05 -7.03 -13.16
N PRO A 82 -16.82 -6.53 -13.35
CA PRO A 82 -16.56 -5.33 -14.13
C PRO A 82 -16.88 -5.47 -15.63
N ASN A 83 -16.96 -6.70 -16.16
CA ASN A 83 -17.17 -6.93 -17.59
C ASN A 83 -18.64 -7.16 -17.95
N CYS A 84 -19.34 -8.01 -17.20
CA CYS A 84 -20.73 -8.40 -17.51
C CYS A 84 -21.75 -7.96 -16.45
N ASN A 85 -21.31 -7.29 -15.38
CA ASN A 85 -22.15 -6.85 -14.27
C ASN A 85 -22.89 -7.98 -13.52
N TYR A 86 -22.36 -9.21 -13.58
CA TYR A 86 -22.82 -10.33 -12.76
C TYR A 86 -22.69 -9.98 -11.28
N LYS A 87 -23.76 -10.18 -10.50
CA LYS A 87 -23.77 -9.87 -9.06
C LYS A 87 -23.28 -11.08 -8.26
N PHE A 88 -22.20 -10.89 -7.53
CA PHE A 88 -21.68 -11.92 -6.63
C PHE A 88 -22.56 -12.04 -5.39
N SER A 89 -22.79 -13.26 -4.94
CA SER A 89 -23.43 -13.53 -3.66
C SER A 89 -22.50 -13.23 -2.49
N ASN A 90 -23.06 -13.13 -1.28
CA ASN A 90 -22.27 -12.89 -0.06
C ASN A 90 -21.22 -13.96 0.21
N GLN A 91 -21.43 -15.20 -0.25
CA GLN A 91 -20.44 -16.28 -0.10
C GLN A 91 -19.29 -16.11 -1.09
N GLU A 92 -19.57 -15.71 -2.33
CA GLU A 92 -18.56 -15.46 -3.36
C GLU A 92 -17.71 -14.21 -3.05
N LEU A 93 -18.28 -13.22 -2.34
CA LEU A 93 -17.53 -12.04 -1.87
C LEU A 93 -16.48 -12.36 -0.78
N LEU A 94 -16.58 -13.52 -0.14
CA LEU A 94 -15.60 -13.99 0.84
C LEU A 94 -14.50 -14.86 0.22
N ALA A 95 -14.55 -15.10 -1.09
CA ALA A 95 -13.54 -15.89 -1.78
C ALA A 95 -12.18 -15.18 -1.80
N GLU A 96 -11.11 -15.97 -1.77
CA GLU A 96 -9.74 -15.47 -1.94
C GLU A 96 -9.45 -15.02 -3.37
N GLN A 97 -10.21 -15.53 -4.35
CA GLN A 97 -10.11 -15.23 -5.77
C GLN A 97 -11.49 -15.03 -6.37
N PHE A 98 -11.66 -14.00 -7.19
CA PHE A 98 -12.90 -13.68 -7.87
C PHE A 98 -12.89 -14.24 -9.29
N MET A 99 -13.73 -15.23 -9.57
CA MET A 99 -13.99 -15.72 -10.92
C MET A 99 -15.44 -15.51 -11.32
N CYS A 100 -15.67 -14.83 -12.44
CA CYS A 100 -17.02 -14.59 -12.95
C CYS A 100 -17.54 -15.81 -13.73
N PRO A 101 -18.67 -16.43 -13.31
CA PRO A 101 -19.21 -17.61 -13.98
C PRO A 101 -19.85 -17.32 -15.34
N THR A 102 -20.10 -16.05 -15.67
CA THR A 102 -20.81 -15.65 -16.90
C THR A 102 -19.86 -15.26 -18.03
N CYS A 103 -18.75 -14.60 -17.71
CA CYS A 103 -17.82 -14.06 -18.72
C CYS A 103 -16.37 -14.43 -18.48
N GLU A 104 -16.11 -15.36 -17.56
CA GLU A 104 -14.78 -15.93 -17.27
C GLU A 104 -13.72 -14.90 -16.85
N TRP A 105 -14.16 -13.70 -16.42
CA TRP A 105 -13.28 -12.69 -15.85
C TRP A 105 -12.69 -13.16 -14.51
N SER A 106 -11.38 -12.99 -14.33
CA SER A 106 -10.64 -13.27 -13.09
C SER A 106 -9.95 -12.01 -12.55
N ASP A 107 -9.73 -11.97 -11.23
CA ASP A 107 -9.04 -10.86 -10.54
C ASP A 107 -7.52 -11.04 -10.38
N GLU A 108 -6.97 -12.16 -10.88
CA GLU A 108 -5.51 -12.38 -11.02
C GLU A 108 -4.82 -11.31 -11.87
#